data_AF-Q2URT0-F1
#
_entry.id   AF-Q2URT0-F1
#
_cell.length_a   1.000
_cell.length_b   1.000
_cell.length_c   1.000
_cell.angle_alpha   90.00
_cell.angle_beta   90.00
_cell.angle_gamma   90.00
#
_symmetry.space_group_name_H-M   'P 1'
#
loop_
_entity.id
_entity.type
_entity.pdbx_description
1 polymer ?
#
loop_
_entity_poly.entity_id
_entity_poly.type
_entity_poly.pdbx_seq_one_letter_code
_entity_poly.pdbx_strand_id
1 'polypeptide(L)'
;MSALFQRDTGVTIQTKVLERSLEIRQIPHVFKTEEYTVRFEDSFMASIIAQLHGNLSSHWMYTAANQLTLNASEPAWSKDGWSFVPVDLSTVSLPIPEKTLDINDQGGLGKSSQINVSLATPAIRGRVECSPYEGLLNLSAWLTPTDVSNSSTWSLSPSAEDLKMAYELGVGYKLNGYRPSMIFPEPSDNYTSCVQCTPIFANPSMITCCGNGTDTGADPMAAVGYWSPNGNPGRWSVRTWSRNFTTKWIHGHARSAIELIEPQGTELPHLLFTNIPSITAMNCMPLVETANAEVTVDPATGEVRAFEITEKPKVADNAFSDVFLPHRTSDQVLSEIRYNATVSYGVLFMTQMLTAANVQKLYGASRLVGWTVEDTSDSTFNIRDEAHGLNMDFMSYSMYSLAGNDPAALLDPTVFSRLSSKTFSTFFQHFANSNISMKTGSWAYQPINASLPSDLTPAVTDATLLEDAPLTAYQDEIHPISHTNRTVVVRVSQRVEMLKMNAVAVWLSVSILAWLIIATLIVTIFHRQYLRRLIRNVECLGDMLILTAGSESLVHMIREMQAGKLTESEERRLCARLGWFQDGDGNARWGVELLEGYMGRPPVRWLNDDERKNNRGEHAADTSSV
;
A
#
# COMPACT_ATOMS: atom_id res chain seq x y z
N MET A 1 15.09 -6.12 -40.99
CA MET A 1 15.45 -5.22 -39.86
C MET A 1 14.76 -5.57 -38.54
N SER A 2 13.83 -6.55 -38.48
CA SER A 2 13.13 -6.93 -37.24
C SER A 2 14.00 -7.62 -36.17
N ALA A 3 15.18 -8.14 -36.52
CA ALA A 3 16.08 -8.83 -35.58
C ALA A 3 17.04 -7.90 -34.81
N LEU A 4 17.00 -6.58 -35.07
CA LEU A 4 17.95 -5.63 -34.46
C LEU A 4 17.53 -5.19 -33.05
N PHE A 5 16.24 -5.25 -32.74
CA PHE A 5 15.68 -4.79 -31.47
C PHE A 5 15.00 -5.94 -30.74
N GLN A 6 15.28 -6.07 -29.44
CA GLN A 6 14.64 -7.01 -28.53
C GLN A 6 13.81 -6.22 -27.52
N ARG A 7 12.63 -6.74 -27.16
CA ARG A 7 11.81 -6.19 -26.07
C ARG A 7 12.40 -6.63 -24.74
N ASP A 8 12.68 -5.68 -23.86
CA ASP A 8 13.16 -5.88 -22.50
C ASP A 8 12.30 -5.03 -21.54
N THR A 9 12.15 -5.48 -20.30
CA THR A 9 11.37 -4.75 -19.30
C THR A 9 12.26 -3.74 -18.58
N GLY A 10 11.92 -2.45 -18.65
CA GLY A 10 12.61 -1.37 -17.97
C GLY A 10 11.70 -0.64 -16.97
N VAL A 11 12.30 0.11 -16.05
CA VAL A 11 11.58 1.01 -15.14
C VAL A 11 12.01 2.45 -15.44
N THR A 12 11.05 3.31 -15.73
CA THR A 12 11.27 4.75 -15.82
C THR A 12 10.87 5.40 -14.51
N ILE A 13 11.70 6.32 -14.01
CA ILE A 13 11.43 7.08 -12.79
C ILE A 13 11.30 8.56 -13.18
N GLN A 14 10.21 9.19 -12.77
CA GLN A 14 9.96 10.61 -12.95
C GLN A 14 9.70 11.25 -11.59
N THR A 15 10.23 12.45 -11.37
CA THR A 15 9.96 13.23 -10.16
C THR A 15 8.91 14.30 -10.44
N LYS A 16 7.88 14.37 -9.61
CA LYS A 16 6.87 15.43 -9.62
C LYS A 16 6.77 16.06 -8.24
N VAL A 17 6.34 17.31 -8.16
CA VAL A 17 6.03 17.97 -6.90
C VAL A 17 4.51 18.04 -6.77
N LEU A 18 3.97 17.53 -5.67
CA LEU A 18 2.55 17.56 -5.36
C LEU A 18 2.28 18.45 -4.15
N GLU A 19 1.08 18.99 -4.07
CA GLU A 19 0.59 19.72 -2.89
C GLU A 19 0.08 18.74 -1.82
N ARG A 20 0.40 19.03 -0.57
CA ARG A 20 -0.18 18.37 0.60
C ARG A 20 -1.30 19.24 1.14
N SER A 21 -2.47 18.63 1.36
CA SER A 21 -3.60 19.31 1.99
C SER A 21 -3.77 18.95 3.47
N LEU A 22 -3.25 17.80 3.90
CA LEU A 22 -3.46 17.24 5.23
C LEU A 22 -2.16 17.09 6.03
N GLU A 23 -2.31 17.05 7.35
CA GLU A 23 -1.30 16.71 8.34
C GLU A 23 -1.90 15.86 9.46
N ILE A 24 -1.05 15.30 10.32
CA ILE A 24 -1.50 14.61 11.54
C ILE A 24 -2.16 15.62 12.46
N ARG A 25 -3.35 15.29 12.96
CA ARG A 25 -4.16 16.17 13.81
C ARG A 25 -3.39 16.63 15.04
N GLN A 26 -3.36 17.95 15.22
CA GLN A 26 -2.76 18.63 16.37
C GLN A 26 -3.82 19.14 17.36
N ILE A 27 -4.97 19.61 16.86
CA ILE A 27 -6.07 20.14 17.69
C ILE A 27 -7.13 19.08 18.03
N PRO A 28 -7.83 19.20 19.18
CA PRO A 28 -8.94 18.32 19.50
C PRO A 28 -10.13 18.51 18.54
N HIS A 29 -11.08 17.58 18.60
CA HIS A 29 -12.37 17.71 17.93
C HIS A 29 -13.34 18.50 18.81
N VAL A 30 -14.08 19.43 18.21
CA VAL A 30 -15.10 20.23 18.90
C VAL A 30 -16.46 19.62 18.61
N PHE A 31 -17.17 19.24 19.67
CA PHE A 31 -18.54 18.74 19.61
C PHE A 31 -19.48 19.77 20.21
N LYS A 32 -20.65 19.92 19.60
CA LYS A 32 -21.78 20.63 20.21
C LYS A 32 -22.55 19.65 21.07
N THR A 33 -22.76 19.99 22.33
CA THR A 33 -23.38 19.08 23.29
C THR A 33 -24.41 19.79 24.16
N GLU A 34 -25.24 18.99 24.81
CA GLU A 34 -26.27 19.44 25.74
C GLU A 34 -26.26 18.58 27.00
N GLU A 35 -26.53 19.22 28.14
CA GLU A 35 -26.56 18.60 29.46
C GLU A 35 -27.77 19.05 30.28
N TYR A 36 -28.39 18.11 31.00
CA TYR A 36 -29.57 18.39 31.82
C TYR A 36 -29.19 18.79 33.25
N THR A 37 -29.59 19.97 33.69
CA THR A 37 -29.16 20.57 34.98
C THR A 37 -29.67 19.86 36.23
N VAL A 38 -30.78 19.12 36.13
CA VAL A 38 -31.55 18.74 37.33
C VAL A 38 -31.22 17.35 37.83
N ARG A 39 -30.46 16.50 37.10
CA ARG A 39 -30.52 15.08 37.48
C ARG A 39 -29.44 14.09 37.04
N PHE A 40 -28.54 14.37 36.08
CA PHE A 40 -27.59 13.34 35.63
C PHE A 40 -26.27 13.93 35.14
N GLU A 41 -25.19 13.67 35.88
CA GLU A 41 -23.81 13.73 35.36
C GLU A 41 -23.72 12.70 34.20
N ASP A 42 -23.10 13.06 33.06
CA ASP A 42 -22.76 12.20 31.90
C ASP A 42 -23.66 12.22 30.64
N SER A 43 -24.75 13.01 30.57
CA SER A 43 -25.63 12.99 29.37
C SER A 43 -24.96 13.55 28.10
N PHE A 44 -24.07 14.53 28.25
CA PHE A 44 -23.38 15.14 27.11
C PHE A 44 -22.31 14.19 26.52
N MET A 45 -21.66 13.37 27.36
CA MET A 45 -20.70 12.36 26.88
C MET A 45 -21.41 11.27 26.10
N ALA A 46 -22.57 10.83 26.61
CA ALA A 46 -23.48 9.96 25.88
C ALA A 46 -23.86 10.54 24.50
N SER A 47 -24.16 11.84 24.40
CA SER A 47 -24.51 12.46 23.12
C SER A 47 -23.34 12.58 22.14
N ILE A 48 -22.10 12.73 22.63
CA ILE A 48 -20.90 12.63 21.77
C ILE A 48 -20.74 11.18 21.28
N ILE A 49 -20.78 10.20 22.16
CA ILE A 49 -20.60 8.77 21.82
C ILE A 49 -21.69 8.29 20.84
N ALA A 50 -22.92 8.75 21.02
CA ALA A 50 -24.02 8.59 20.09
C ALA A 50 -23.68 9.05 18.67
N GLN A 51 -23.07 10.23 18.53
CA GLN A 51 -22.63 10.76 17.24
C GLN A 51 -21.50 9.93 16.62
N LEU A 52 -20.65 9.30 17.45
CA LEU A 52 -19.54 8.47 16.99
C LEU A 52 -20.01 7.12 16.41
N HIS A 53 -21.02 6.49 17.01
CA HIS A 53 -21.53 5.17 16.58
C HIS A 53 -22.66 5.22 15.55
N GLY A 54 -23.24 6.40 15.26
CA GLY A 54 -24.45 6.52 14.45
C GLY A 54 -24.33 6.11 12.96
N ASN A 55 -23.13 5.95 12.40
CA ASN A 55 -22.94 5.51 11.01
C ASN A 55 -22.33 4.11 10.92
N LEU A 56 -23.18 3.09 10.94
CA LEU A 56 -22.78 1.68 10.98
C LEU A 56 -22.28 1.14 9.63
N SER A 57 -22.79 1.68 8.52
CA SER A 57 -22.50 1.18 7.16
C SER A 57 -21.02 1.24 6.77
N SER A 58 -20.24 2.12 7.41
CA SER A 58 -18.81 2.29 7.17
C SER A 58 -18.02 2.37 8.49
N HIS A 59 -18.53 1.75 9.55
CA HIS A 59 -17.90 1.84 10.87
C HIS A 59 -16.59 1.06 10.91
N TRP A 60 -15.51 1.76 11.28
CA TRP A 60 -14.12 1.28 11.23
C TRP A 60 -13.85 0.05 12.10
N MET A 61 -14.66 -0.18 13.14
CA MET A 61 -14.54 -1.36 14.00
C MET A 61 -14.86 -2.67 13.25
N TYR A 62 -15.84 -2.68 12.34
CA TYR A 62 -16.14 -3.87 11.53
C TYR A 62 -15.01 -4.16 10.54
N THR A 63 -14.46 -3.13 9.89
CA THR A 63 -13.38 -3.31 8.92
C THR A 63 -12.10 -3.77 9.61
N ALA A 64 -11.83 -3.29 10.83
CA ALA A 64 -10.71 -3.78 11.65
C ALA A 64 -10.88 -5.25 12.04
N ALA A 65 -12.06 -5.61 12.56
CA ALA A 65 -12.36 -6.99 12.93
C ALA A 65 -12.27 -7.92 11.71
N ASN A 66 -12.80 -7.52 10.55
CA ASN A 66 -12.71 -8.29 9.30
C ASN A 66 -11.26 -8.48 8.82
N GLN A 67 -10.39 -7.47 8.96
CA GLN A 67 -8.97 -7.65 8.64
C GLN A 67 -8.33 -8.73 9.52
N LEU A 68 -8.60 -8.72 10.82
CA LEU A 68 -7.96 -9.66 11.75
C LEU A 68 -8.53 -11.08 11.69
N THR A 69 -9.84 -11.20 11.45
CA THR A 69 -10.57 -12.48 11.52
C THR A 69 -10.70 -13.17 10.15
N LEU A 70 -10.87 -12.38 9.08
CA LEU A 70 -11.11 -12.88 7.72
C LEU A 70 -9.95 -12.58 6.75
N ASN A 71 -8.85 -12.02 7.26
CA ASN A 71 -7.70 -11.59 6.45
C ASN A 71 -8.11 -10.63 5.31
N ALA A 72 -9.07 -9.75 5.59
CA ALA A 72 -9.50 -8.71 4.64
C ALA A 72 -8.38 -7.69 4.37
N SER A 73 -8.51 -6.95 3.27
CA SER A 73 -7.53 -5.93 2.86
C SER A 73 -7.38 -4.81 3.89
N GLU A 74 -6.17 -4.31 4.02
CA GLU A 74 -5.87 -3.11 4.82
C GLU A 74 -6.49 -1.85 4.20
N PRO A 75 -6.83 -0.82 5.01
CA PRO A 75 -7.27 0.46 4.49
C PRO A 75 -6.24 1.12 3.56
N ALA A 76 -6.71 1.92 2.61
CA ALA A 76 -5.82 2.77 1.82
C ALA A 76 -4.96 3.66 2.74
N TRP A 77 -3.73 3.94 2.30
CA TRP A 77 -2.74 4.71 3.04
C TRP A 77 -2.39 4.11 4.41
N SER A 78 -2.42 2.79 4.52
CA SER A 78 -2.04 2.09 5.74
C SER A 78 -1.41 0.73 5.45
N LYS A 79 -0.53 0.29 6.36
CA LYS A 79 0.12 -1.02 6.30
C LYS A 79 0.73 -1.44 7.63
N ASP A 80 0.58 -2.70 8.03
CA ASP A 80 1.26 -3.29 9.19
C ASP A 80 1.07 -2.49 10.50
N GLY A 81 -0.14 -1.98 10.75
CA GLY A 81 -0.48 -1.16 11.92
C GLY A 81 -0.15 0.33 11.78
N TRP A 82 0.58 0.74 10.74
CA TRP A 82 0.87 2.14 10.45
C TRP A 82 -0.14 2.75 9.50
N SER A 83 -0.44 4.03 9.73
CA SER A 83 -1.26 4.86 8.88
C SER A 83 -0.45 6.05 8.40
N PHE A 84 -0.61 6.44 7.15
CA PHE A 84 0.21 7.45 6.49
C PHE A 84 -0.66 8.62 6.04
N VAL A 85 -0.17 9.85 6.21
CA VAL A 85 -0.91 11.03 5.77
C VAL A 85 -1.05 10.98 4.24
N PRO A 86 -2.28 10.98 3.70
CA PRO A 86 -2.53 10.82 2.29
C PRO A 86 -2.23 12.09 1.50
N VAL A 87 -1.85 11.90 0.23
CA VAL A 87 -1.58 12.99 -0.74
C VAL A 87 -2.44 12.74 -1.98
N ASP A 88 -2.93 13.82 -2.61
CA ASP A 88 -3.77 13.69 -3.80
C ASP A 88 -2.92 13.31 -5.01
N LEU A 89 -3.12 12.07 -5.49
CA LEU A 89 -2.38 11.50 -6.60
C LEU A 89 -3.11 11.63 -7.95
N SER A 90 -4.28 12.28 -7.99
CA SER A 90 -5.08 12.42 -9.21
C SER A 90 -4.36 13.13 -10.36
N THR A 91 -3.42 14.01 -10.03
CA THR A 91 -2.60 14.78 -11.00
C THR A 91 -1.39 14.00 -11.52
N VAL A 92 -1.13 12.80 -10.99
CA VAL A 92 -0.09 11.91 -11.51
C VAL A 92 -0.59 11.29 -12.81
N SER A 93 -0.41 12.02 -13.92
CA SER A 93 -0.75 11.55 -15.26
C SER A 93 -0.05 10.23 -15.59
N LEU A 94 -0.85 9.26 -16.04
CA LEU A 94 -0.46 7.99 -16.67
C LEU A 94 -0.15 8.26 -18.15
N PRO A 95 1.11 8.39 -18.59
CA PRO A 95 1.40 8.43 -20.02
C PRO A 95 1.24 7.00 -20.52
N ILE A 96 0.08 6.70 -21.07
CA ILE A 96 -0.15 5.45 -21.81
C ILE A 96 0.38 5.69 -23.23
N PRO A 97 1.36 4.92 -23.74
CA PRO A 97 1.64 4.90 -25.16
C PRO A 97 0.41 4.35 -25.87
N GLU A 98 -0.32 5.20 -26.59
CA GLU A 98 -1.59 4.92 -27.27
C GLU A 98 -1.48 3.94 -28.46
N LYS A 99 -0.42 3.15 -28.58
CA LYS A 99 -0.19 2.25 -29.71
C LYS A 99 0.29 0.88 -29.26
N THR A 100 -0.65 0.03 -28.85
CA THR A 100 -0.64 -1.43 -29.09
C THR A 100 -2.01 -1.98 -28.68
N LEU A 101 -3.02 -1.67 -29.50
CA LEU A 101 -4.24 -2.47 -29.57
C LEU A 101 -4.01 -3.54 -30.62
N ASP A 102 -3.36 -4.63 -30.23
CA ASP A 102 -3.64 -5.92 -30.86
C ASP A 102 -4.69 -6.61 -29.98
N ILE A 103 -5.89 -6.64 -30.52
CA ILE A 103 -7.06 -7.33 -30.02
C ILE A 103 -6.72 -8.83 -30.08
N ASN A 104 -6.36 -9.47 -28.97
CA ASN A 104 -6.66 -10.89 -28.69
C ASN A 104 -6.20 -11.50 -27.36
N ASP A 105 -5.69 -10.75 -26.37
CA ASP A 105 -5.46 -11.35 -25.04
C ASP A 105 -6.66 -11.16 -24.12
N GLN A 106 -7.46 -12.23 -24.00
CA GLN A 106 -8.41 -12.47 -22.91
C GLN A 106 -7.64 -12.67 -21.59
N GLY A 107 -7.15 -11.57 -21.02
CA GLY A 107 -6.43 -11.54 -19.77
C GLY A 107 -6.34 -10.11 -19.23
N GLY A 108 -7.49 -9.54 -18.85
CA GLY A 108 -7.57 -8.20 -18.30
C GLY A 108 -6.92 -8.08 -16.93
N LEU A 109 -5.61 -7.87 -16.88
CA LEU A 109 -4.91 -7.25 -15.75
C LEU A 109 -4.92 -5.73 -15.96
N GLY A 110 -5.53 -5.00 -15.03
CA GLY A 110 -5.75 -3.57 -15.09
C GLY A 110 -4.47 -2.78 -15.39
N LYS A 111 -4.57 -1.91 -16.40
CA LYS A 111 -3.51 -1.01 -16.92
C LYS A 111 -2.98 0.01 -15.89
N SER A 112 -3.56 0.07 -14.69
CA SER A 112 -3.08 0.85 -13.54
C SER A 112 -2.04 0.11 -12.68
N SER A 113 -1.90 -1.22 -12.80
CA SER A 113 -1.03 -2.05 -11.92
C SER A 113 0.48 -1.93 -12.17
N GLN A 114 0.92 -1.04 -13.07
CA GLN A 114 2.32 -0.89 -13.47
C GLN A 114 2.99 0.39 -12.97
N ILE A 115 2.27 1.22 -12.21
CA ILE A 115 2.78 2.49 -11.67
C ILE A 115 2.79 2.45 -10.14
N ASN A 116 3.95 2.73 -9.56
CA ASN A 116 4.12 2.92 -8.13
C ASN A 116 4.62 4.33 -7.84
N VAL A 117 4.07 4.95 -6.81
CA VAL A 117 4.37 6.32 -6.41
C VAL A 117 5.05 6.30 -5.05
N SER A 118 6.30 6.75 -4.98
CA SER A 118 7.06 6.83 -3.73
C SER A 118 7.16 8.26 -3.23
N LEU A 119 6.88 8.51 -1.95
CA LEU A 119 6.98 9.82 -1.32
C LEU A 119 7.33 9.74 0.16
N ALA A 120 7.93 10.80 0.69
CA ALA A 120 8.06 10.97 2.14
C ALA A 120 6.74 11.51 2.71
N THR A 121 6.24 10.95 3.80
CA THR A 121 5.01 11.43 4.48
C THR A 121 5.05 11.12 5.98
N PRO A 122 4.41 11.93 6.83
CA PRO A 122 4.23 11.57 8.23
C PRO A 122 3.39 10.29 8.37
N ALA A 123 3.76 9.47 9.34
CA ALA A 123 3.10 8.24 9.71
C ALA A 123 2.65 8.30 11.18
N ILE A 124 1.55 7.61 11.48
CA ILE A 124 0.97 7.49 12.82
C ILE A 124 0.60 6.04 13.11
N ARG A 125 0.77 5.61 14.36
CA ARG A 125 0.40 4.26 14.82
C ARG A 125 -0.08 4.29 16.26
N GLY A 126 -1.05 3.43 16.57
CA GLY A 126 -1.45 3.10 17.92
C GLY A 126 -0.63 1.93 18.45
N ARG A 127 -0.10 2.05 19.67
CA ARG A 127 0.65 0.99 20.37
C ARG A 127 0.14 0.87 21.80
N VAL A 128 0.30 -0.32 22.38
CA VAL A 128 0.04 -0.53 23.81
C VAL A 128 1.29 -1.08 24.50
N GLU A 129 1.47 -0.67 25.75
CA GLU A 129 2.42 -1.26 26.68
C GLU A 129 1.64 -1.94 27.78
N CYS A 130 1.74 -3.26 27.85
CA CYS A 130 0.93 -4.08 28.74
C CYS A 130 1.78 -4.73 29.83
N SER A 131 1.21 -4.84 31.02
CA SER A 131 1.75 -5.56 32.17
C SER A 131 0.68 -6.50 32.72
N PRO A 132 1.03 -7.65 33.32
CA PRO A 132 0.05 -8.53 33.95
C PRO A 132 -0.79 -7.77 34.98
N TYR A 133 -2.10 -8.03 35.00
CA TYR A 133 -3.00 -7.40 35.97
C TYR A 133 -2.76 -7.99 37.38
N GLU A 134 -2.61 -7.13 38.38
CA GLU A 134 -2.37 -7.53 39.77
C GLU A 134 -3.69 -8.01 40.44
N GLY A 135 -3.61 -8.91 41.41
CA GLY A 135 -4.80 -9.35 42.17
C GLY A 135 -5.51 -10.61 41.63
N LEU A 136 -5.15 -11.11 40.45
CA LEU A 136 -5.78 -12.31 39.87
C LEU A 136 -5.56 -13.60 40.69
N LEU A 137 -4.47 -13.66 41.46
CA LEU A 137 -4.17 -14.79 42.37
C LEU A 137 -5.16 -14.87 43.54
N ASN A 138 -5.79 -13.76 43.91
CA ASN A 138 -6.79 -13.74 44.96
C ASN A 138 -8.19 -13.88 44.34
N LEU A 139 -8.77 -15.07 44.43
CA LEU A 139 -10.08 -15.38 43.85
C LEU A 139 -11.19 -14.44 44.35
N SER A 140 -11.13 -14.01 45.62
CA SER A 140 -12.14 -13.11 46.17
C SER A 140 -12.08 -11.69 45.60
N ALA A 141 -11.09 -11.37 44.77
CA ALA A 141 -10.94 -10.08 44.13
C ALA A 141 -11.66 -9.99 42.79
N TRP A 142 -12.07 -11.14 42.21
CA TRP A 142 -12.69 -11.19 40.88
C TRP A 142 -13.72 -12.31 40.69
N LEU A 143 -13.95 -13.16 41.69
CA LEU A 143 -14.99 -14.19 41.70
C LEU A 143 -15.90 -14.04 42.92
N THR A 144 -17.19 -14.26 42.72
CA THR A 144 -18.18 -14.37 43.79
C THR A 144 -18.67 -15.81 43.92
N PRO A 145 -18.46 -16.48 45.06
CA PRO A 145 -19.00 -17.83 45.28
C PRO A 145 -20.54 -17.80 45.46
N THR A 146 -21.20 -18.78 44.86
CA THR A 146 -22.66 -18.89 44.81
C THR A 146 -23.13 -20.26 45.25
N ASP A 147 -23.95 -20.30 46.30
CA ASP A 147 -24.68 -21.49 46.71
C ASP A 147 -25.89 -21.68 45.78
N VAL A 148 -25.88 -22.77 45.02
CA VAL A 148 -26.91 -23.16 44.05
C VAL A 148 -27.63 -24.45 44.47
N SER A 149 -27.48 -24.86 45.74
CA SER A 149 -28.06 -26.11 46.25
C SER A 149 -29.59 -26.11 46.31
N ASN A 150 -30.23 -24.93 46.34
CA ASN A 150 -31.68 -24.82 46.38
C ASN A 150 -32.29 -24.76 44.97
N SER A 151 -32.82 -25.89 44.49
CA SER A 151 -33.50 -25.99 43.19
C SER A 151 -34.82 -25.23 43.11
N SER A 152 -35.37 -24.73 44.22
CA SER A 152 -36.54 -23.83 44.19
C SER A 152 -36.16 -22.38 43.86
N THR A 153 -34.90 -22.01 44.10
CA THR A 153 -34.36 -20.67 43.81
C THR A 153 -33.56 -20.68 42.51
N TRP A 154 -32.82 -21.75 42.23
CA TRP A 154 -31.93 -21.83 41.08
C TRP A 154 -32.41 -22.86 40.06
N SER A 155 -32.50 -22.43 38.81
CA SER A 155 -32.70 -23.29 37.64
C SER A 155 -31.45 -23.25 36.77
N LEU A 156 -30.80 -24.40 36.57
CA LEU A 156 -29.57 -24.50 35.78
C LEU A 156 -29.85 -25.19 34.44
N SER A 157 -29.23 -24.68 33.38
CA SER A 157 -29.28 -25.26 32.03
C SER A 157 -27.86 -25.58 31.53
N PRO A 158 -27.54 -26.87 31.25
CA PRO A 158 -28.33 -28.07 31.54
C PRO A 158 -28.47 -28.34 33.05
N SER A 159 -29.46 -29.15 33.45
CA SER A 159 -29.68 -29.50 34.88
C SER A 159 -28.45 -30.17 35.48
N ALA A 160 -28.15 -29.86 36.75
CA ALA A 160 -27.05 -30.45 37.51
C ALA A 160 -27.56 -30.84 38.91
N GLU A 161 -27.98 -32.09 39.08
CA GLU A 161 -28.63 -32.56 40.33
C GLU A 161 -27.70 -32.54 41.56
N ASP A 162 -26.37 -32.47 41.37
CA ASP A 162 -25.37 -32.53 42.45
C ASP A 162 -24.57 -31.24 42.69
N LEU A 163 -24.79 -30.18 41.90
CA LEU A 163 -24.02 -28.94 42.04
C LEU A 163 -24.52 -28.13 43.24
N LYS A 164 -23.66 -27.96 44.26
CA LYS A 164 -23.98 -27.13 45.44
C LYS A 164 -23.40 -25.73 45.37
N MET A 165 -22.25 -25.59 44.71
CA MET A 165 -21.50 -24.34 44.64
C MET A 165 -21.10 -24.05 43.21
N ALA A 166 -21.20 -22.79 42.81
CA ALA A 166 -20.73 -22.27 41.55
C ALA A 166 -20.04 -20.91 41.77
N TYR A 167 -19.40 -20.37 40.73
CA TYR A 167 -18.64 -19.13 40.77
C TYR A 167 -19.16 -18.14 39.73
N GLU A 168 -19.48 -16.95 40.16
CA GLU A 168 -19.90 -15.84 39.30
C GLU A 168 -18.73 -14.88 39.08
N LEU A 169 -18.66 -14.29 37.88
CA LEU A 169 -17.59 -13.36 37.54
C LEU A 169 -17.84 -11.97 38.14
N GLY A 170 -16.80 -11.43 38.75
CA GLY A 170 -16.75 -10.12 39.36
C GLY A 170 -17.26 -10.09 40.79
N VAL A 171 -16.93 -9.01 41.48
CA VAL A 171 -17.25 -8.78 42.89
C VAL A 171 -18.12 -7.55 43.00
N GLY A 172 -19.24 -7.66 43.72
CA GLY A 172 -20.09 -6.51 44.05
C GLY A 172 -21.58 -6.76 43.78
N TYR A 173 -21.94 -7.04 42.53
CA TYR A 173 -23.34 -7.08 42.07
C TYR A 173 -24.23 -8.05 42.87
N LYS A 174 -23.77 -9.28 43.09
CA LYS A 174 -24.53 -10.26 43.88
C LYS A 174 -24.67 -9.89 45.36
N LEU A 175 -23.69 -9.19 45.93
CA LEU A 175 -23.75 -8.73 47.33
C LEU A 175 -24.77 -7.60 47.52
N ASN A 176 -25.04 -6.84 46.45
CA ASN A 176 -26.03 -5.78 46.40
C ASN A 176 -26.27 -5.44 44.92
N GLY A 177 -27.47 -5.68 44.39
CA GLY A 177 -27.79 -5.49 42.95
C GLY A 177 -27.60 -4.06 42.41
N TYR A 178 -27.22 -3.11 43.27
CA TYR A 178 -26.77 -1.76 42.91
C TYR A 178 -25.24 -1.60 42.84
N ARG A 179 -24.47 -2.67 43.06
CA ARG A 179 -23.00 -2.65 43.03
C ARG A 179 -22.49 -3.18 41.69
N PRO A 180 -21.38 -2.65 41.19
CA PRO A 180 -20.85 -3.06 39.90
C PRO A 180 -20.19 -4.44 39.92
N SER A 181 -20.10 -5.12 38.77
CA SER A 181 -19.28 -6.33 38.59
C SER A 181 -17.84 -5.95 38.24
N MET A 182 -16.95 -6.02 39.24
CA MET A 182 -15.57 -5.51 39.13
C MET A 182 -14.51 -6.57 39.46
N ILE A 183 -13.30 -6.35 38.92
CA ILE A 183 -12.03 -6.95 39.34
C ILE A 183 -11.28 -5.92 40.18
N PHE A 184 -10.83 -6.34 41.36
CA PHE A 184 -10.04 -5.52 42.27
C PHE A 184 -8.57 -5.98 42.29
N PRO A 185 -7.59 -5.06 42.28
CA PRO A 185 -6.17 -5.44 42.41
C PRO A 185 -5.81 -5.88 43.83
N GLU A 186 -6.47 -5.31 44.84
CA GLU A 186 -6.37 -5.71 46.24
C GLU A 186 -7.76 -5.84 46.85
N PRO A 187 -7.99 -6.80 47.75
CA PRO A 187 -9.25 -6.92 48.48
C PRO A 187 -9.41 -5.69 49.39
N SER A 188 -10.36 -4.83 49.07
CA SER A 188 -10.74 -3.68 49.90
C SER A 188 -12.25 -3.63 50.03
N ASP A 189 -12.74 -3.48 51.25
CA ASP A 189 -14.17 -3.24 51.51
C ASP A 189 -14.65 -1.91 50.92
N ASN A 190 -13.72 -0.97 50.65
CA ASN A 190 -14.03 0.34 50.11
C ASN A 190 -13.86 0.40 48.58
N TYR A 191 -14.87 -0.08 47.86
CA TYR A 191 -14.88 -0.04 46.39
C TYR A 191 -14.81 1.38 45.82
N THR A 192 -15.24 2.40 46.57
CA THR A 192 -15.37 3.78 46.07
C THR A 192 -14.06 4.56 45.91
N SER A 193 -12.89 3.94 46.15
CA SER A 193 -11.58 4.58 45.99
C SER A 193 -10.62 3.83 45.05
N CYS A 194 -11.08 2.81 44.34
CA CYS A 194 -10.18 1.97 43.54
C CYS A 194 -9.98 2.49 42.11
N VAL A 195 -8.90 3.24 41.88
CA VAL A 195 -8.59 3.83 40.56
C VAL A 195 -7.98 2.84 39.55
N GLN A 196 -7.47 1.71 40.02
CA GLN A 196 -6.89 0.64 39.19
C GLN A 196 -7.87 -0.53 38.96
N CYS A 197 -9.08 -0.44 39.50
CA CYS A 197 -10.12 -1.44 39.28
C CYS A 197 -10.61 -1.42 37.84
N THR A 198 -11.10 -2.57 37.39
CA THR A 198 -11.63 -2.73 36.04
C THR A 198 -12.88 -3.59 36.08
N PRO A 199 -13.93 -3.30 35.31
CA PRO A 199 -15.11 -4.16 35.25
C PRO A 199 -14.81 -5.46 34.51
N ILE A 200 -15.56 -6.51 34.82
CA ILE A 200 -15.47 -7.80 34.09
C ILE A 200 -15.86 -7.60 32.63
N PHE A 201 -16.98 -6.89 32.40
CA PHE A 201 -17.49 -6.53 31.09
C PHE A 201 -16.86 -5.21 30.58
N ALA A 202 -17.32 -4.70 29.44
CA ALA A 202 -16.92 -3.41 28.88
C ALA A 202 -17.25 -2.22 29.79
N ASN A 203 -18.31 -2.35 30.60
CA ASN A 203 -18.70 -1.42 31.64
C ASN A 203 -19.05 -2.22 32.92
N PRO A 204 -19.40 -1.56 34.04
CA PRO A 204 -19.64 -2.22 35.33
C PRO A 204 -20.84 -3.17 35.40
N SER A 205 -21.47 -3.48 34.27
CA SER A 205 -22.63 -4.35 34.20
C SER A 205 -22.23 -5.80 34.46
N MET A 206 -23.19 -6.57 34.96
CA MET A 206 -23.03 -8.00 35.18
C MET A 206 -23.25 -8.77 33.88
N ILE A 207 -22.35 -9.71 33.56
CA ILE A 207 -22.46 -10.61 32.42
C ILE A 207 -23.44 -11.75 32.75
N THR A 208 -24.35 -12.05 31.82
CA THR A 208 -25.36 -13.11 32.00
C THR A 208 -25.29 -14.20 30.95
N CYS A 209 -24.62 -13.92 29.83
CA CYS A 209 -24.40 -14.85 28.74
C CYS A 209 -22.92 -15.29 28.71
N CYS A 210 -22.51 -16.42 28.14
CA CYS A 210 -23.25 -17.41 27.36
C CYS A 210 -22.72 -18.80 27.73
N GLY A 211 -23.43 -19.57 28.56
CA GLY A 211 -23.09 -20.98 28.76
C GLY A 211 -23.39 -21.74 27.46
N ASN A 212 -22.58 -22.75 27.10
CA ASN A 212 -22.87 -23.56 25.92
C ASN A 212 -24.21 -24.31 26.11
N GLY A 213 -25.25 -23.87 25.38
CA GLY A 213 -26.61 -24.38 25.51
C GLY A 213 -26.96 -25.51 24.53
N THR A 214 -26.10 -25.77 23.54
CA THR A 214 -26.33 -26.80 22.50
C THR A 214 -25.58 -28.09 22.76
N ASP A 215 -24.52 -28.05 23.57
CA ASP A 215 -23.82 -29.24 23.99
C ASP A 215 -24.64 -29.99 25.05
N THR A 216 -25.18 -31.14 24.65
CA THR A 216 -25.81 -32.10 25.57
C THR A 216 -24.77 -32.87 26.40
N GLY A 217 -23.47 -32.59 26.19
CA GLY A 217 -22.38 -33.06 27.01
C GLY A 217 -22.54 -32.63 28.48
N ALA A 218 -21.98 -33.46 29.37
CA ALA A 218 -22.08 -33.25 30.82
C ALA A 218 -21.31 -32.00 31.32
N ASP A 219 -20.57 -31.30 30.46
CA ASP A 219 -19.59 -30.30 30.90
C ASP A 219 -19.39 -29.12 29.91
N PRO A 220 -20.37 -28.22 29.77
CA PRO A 220 -20.29 -27.07 28.86
C PRO A 220 -19.20 -26.07 29.28
N MET A 221 -18.48 -25.55 28.29
CA MET A 221 -17.45 -24.52 28.47
C MET A 221 -17.98 -23.14 28.04
N ALA A 222 -17.46 -22.10 28.68
CA ALA A 222 -17.63 -20.73 28.22
C ALA A 222 -16.29 -19.98 28.16
N ALA A 223 -16.20 -19.07 27.18
CA ALA A 223 -15.12 -18.13 27.02
C ALA A 223 -15.67 -16.69 27.01
N VAL A 224 -15.17 -15.87 27.93
CA VAL A 224 -15.57 -14.48 28.13
C VAL A 224 -14.37 -13.57 27.89
N GLY A 225 -14.51 -12.62 26.97
CA GLY A 225 -13.40 -11.76 26.54
C GLY A 225 -13.82 -10.30 26.37
N TYR A 226 -13.29 -9.41 27.20
CA TYR A 226 -13.61 -7.99 27.15
C TYR A 226 -12.42 -7.08 27.46
N TRP A 227 -12.40 -5.96 26.76
CA TRP A 227 -11.53 -4.83 27.01
C TRP A 227 -12.34 -3.76 27.71
N SER A 228 -11.86 -3.30 28.85
CA SER A 228 -12.59 -2.27 29.58
C SER A 228 -11.69 -1.27 30.29
N PRO A 229 -12.20 -0.06 30.55
CA PRO A 229 -11.41 1.00 31.17
C PRO A 229 -10.96 0.58 32.57
N ASN A 230 -9.88 1.18 33.05
CA ASN A 230 -9.61 1.16 34.48
C ASN A 230 -10.26 2.39 35.09
N GLY A 231 -10.89 2.26 36.25
CA GLY A 231 -11.58 3.38 36.85
C GLY A 231 -12.22 3.05 38.18
N ASN A 232 -12.63 4.12 38.85
CA ASN A 232 -13.28 4.03 40.13
C ASN A 232 -14.75 3.64 39.97
N PRO A 233 -15.20 2.50 40.54
CA PRO A 233 -16.59 2.07 40.42
C PRO A 233 -17.59 3.01 41.10
N GLY A 234 -17.16 3.86 42.05
CA GLY A 234 -18.03 4.86 42.68
C GLY A 234 -18.23 6.14 41.86
N ARG A 235 -17.42 6.35 40.82
CA ARG A 235 -17.48 7.53 39.93
C ARG A 235 -17.20 7.08 38.50
N TRP A 236 -17.93 6.09 38.02
CA TRP A 236 -17.66 5.47 36.74
C TRP A 236 -18.19 6.31 35.58
N SER A 237 -17.30 7.03 34.88
CA SER A 237 -17.63 7.87 33.73
C SER A 237 -16.42 7.98 32.80
N VAL A 238 -16.66 8.20 31.50
CA VAL A 238 -15.58 8.30 30.50
C VAL A 238 -14.57 9.40 30.85
N ARG A 239 -15.00 10.44 31.56
CA ARG A 239 -14.14 11.53 32.03
C ARG A 239 -13.27 11.18 33.23
N THR A 240 -13.70 10.21 34.04
CA THR A 240 -13.04 9.82 35.30
C THR A 240 -12.24 8.53 35.17
N TRP A 241 -12.41 7.79 34.08
CA TRP A 241 -11.59 6.62 33.79
C TRP A 241 -10.11 7.00 33.66
N SER A 242 -9.27 6.06 34.04
CA SER A 242 -7.86 6.12 33.72
C SER A 242 -7.68 6.05 32.21
N ARG A 243 -6.57 6.62 31.73
CA ARG A 243 -6.09 6.37 30.37
C ARG A 243 -5.78 4.89 30.13
N ASN A 244 -5.39 4.17 31.18
CA ASN A 244 -5.11 2.74 31.10
C ASN A 244 -6.40 1.93 31.04
N PHE A 245 -6.32 0.79 30.37
CA PHE A 245 -7.43 -0.15 30.23
C PHE A 245 -6.93 -1.57 30.47
N THR A 246 -7.83 -2.50 30.78
CA THR A 246 -7.47 -3.89 31.02
C THR A 246 -8.12 -4.79 29.98
N THR A 247 -7.29 -5.59 29.31
CA THR A 247 -7.76 -6.69 28.44
C THR A 247 -7.89 -7.96 29.27
N LYS A 248 -8.99 -8.69 29.10
CA LYS A 248 -9.34 -9.86 29.91
C LYS A 248 -9.76 -11.02 29.03
N TRP A 249 -9.33 -12.22 29.40
CA TRP A 249 -9.78 -13.48 28.83
C TRP A 249 -10.02 -14.50 29.93
N ILE A 250 -11.23 -15.05 29.97
CA ILE A 250 -11.69 -16.00 30.98
C ILE A 250 -12.21 -17.23 30.24
N HIS A 251 -11.77 -18.42 30.65
CA HIS A 251 -12.18 -19.68 30.05
C HIS A 251 -12.35 -20.76 31.11
N GLY A 252 -13.47 -21.48 31.08
CA GLY A 252 -13.76 -22.54 32.03
C GLY A 252 -15.14 -23.16 31.85
N HIS A 253 -15.43 -24.14 32.69
CA HIS A 253 -16.71 -24.85 32.71
C HIS A 253 -17.81 -23.95 33.25
N ALA A 254 -18.85 -23.68 32.47
CA ALA A 254 -19.90 -22.73 32.82
C ALA A 254 -21.27 -23.14 32.29
N ARG A 255 -22.30 -22.75 33.04
CA ARG A 255 -23.71 -23.00 32.74
C ARG A 255 -24.51 -21.72 32.84
N SER A 256 -25.54 -21.63 32.01
CA SER A 256 -26.55 -20.59 32.14
C SER A 256 -27.47 -20.97 33.29
N ALA A 257 -27.74 -20.03 34.19
CA ALA A 257 -28.60 -20.23 35.35
C ALA A 257 -29.63 -19.10 35.45
N ILE A 258 -30.76 -19.40 36.08
CA ILE A 258 -31.81 -18.44 36.39
C ILE A 258 -32.03 -18.47 37.91
N GLU A 259 -31.92 -17.31 38.55
CA GLU A 259 -32.27 -17.08 39.95
C GLU A 259 -33.71 -16.56 40.03
N LEU A 260 -34.53 -17.22 40.85
CA LEU A 260 -35.90 -16.82 41.18
C LEU A 260 -35.88 -15.97 42.45
N ILE A 261 -36.06 -14.66 42.29
CA ILE A 261 -36.06 -13.71 43.41
C ILE A 261 -37.47 -13.60 44.00
N GLU A 262 -37.65 -14.20 45.18
CA GLU A 262 -38.89 -14.11 45.96
C GLU A 262 -39.01 -12.78 46.73
N PRO A 263 -40.24 -12.28 46.99
CA PRO A 263 -41.55 -12.87 46.69
C PRO A 263 -42.12 -12.44 45.32
N GLN A 264 -41.37 -11.68 44.52
CA GLN A 264 -41.87 -11.05 43.29
C GLN A 264 -41.86 -11.98 42.08
N GLY A 265 -41.17 -13.14 42.18
CA GLY A 265 -41.05 -14.10 41.09
C GLY A 265 -40.23 -13.56 39.92
N THR A 266 -39.32 -12.61 40.18
CA THR A 266 -38.45 -12.05 39.15
C THR A 266 -37.36 -13.07 38.82
N GLU A 267 -37.27 -13.43 37.54
CA GLU A 267 -36.21 -14.28 37.01
C GLU A 267 -35.01 -13.41 36.62
N LEU A 268 -33.85 -13.70 37.20
CA LEU A 268 -32.59 -13.05 36.87
C LEU A 268 -31.66 -14.08 36.21
N PRO A 269 -31.19 -13.85 34.96
CA PRO A 269 -30.23 -14.75 34.33
C PRO A 269 -28.82 -14.53 34.86
N HIS A 270 -28.03 -15.60 34.92
CA HIS A 270 -26.63 -15.62 35.37
C HIS A 270 -25.78 -16.54 34.48
N LEU A 271 -24.51 -16.19 34.30
CA LEU A 271 -23.48 -17.11 33.84
C LEU A 271 -22.70 -17.62 35.06
N LEU A 272 -22.83 -18.90 35.38
CA LEU A 272 -22.18 -19.52 36.54
C LEU A 272 -21.13 -20.53 36.11
N PHE A 273 -19.90 -20.34 36.58
CA PHE A 273 -18.82 -21.30 36.40
C PHE A 273 -18.91 -22.42 37.44
N THR A 274 -18.94 -23.67 36.99
CA THR A 274 -19.06 -24.85 37.87
C THR A 274 -17.76 -25.13 38.63
N ASN A 275 -16.63 -24.77 38.02
CA ASN A 275 -15.28 -24.82 38.59
C ASN A 275 -14.65 -23.42 38.52
N ILE A 276 -13.60 -23.17 39.30
CA ILE A 276 -12.85 -21.91 39.20
C ILE A 276 -12.31 -21.76 37.77
N PRO A 277 -12.69 -20.72 37.01
CA PRO A 277 -12.21 -20.56 35.65
C PRO A 277 -10.75 -20.11 35.61
N SER A 278 -10.10 -20.35 34.47
CA SER A 278 -8.79 -19.79 34.18
C SER A 278 -8.95 -18.38 33.63
N ILE A 279 -8.07 -17.46 34.03
CA ILE A 279 -8.09 -16.06 33.61
C ILE A 279 -6.70 -15.59 33.22
N THR A 280 -6.63 -14.81 32.16
CA THR A 280 -5.47 -14.00 31.79
C THR A 280 -5.94 -12.57 31.57
N ALA A 281 -5.31 -11.61 32.27
CA ALA A 281 -5.62 -10.20 32.10
C ALA A 281 -4.36 -9.35 32.10
N MET A 282 -4.37 -8.29 31.30
CA MET A 282 -3.25 -7.37 31.13
C MET A 282 -3.72 -5.93 31.29
N ASN A 283 -3.07 -5.18 32.16
CA ASN A 283 -3.22 -3.74 32.28
C ASN A 283 -2.35 -3.05 31.21
N CYS A 284 -2.98 -2.34 30.30
CA CYS A 284 -2.36 -1.75 29.11
C CYS A 284 -2.44 -0.22 29.12
N MET A 285 -1.31 0.41 28.85
CA MET A 285 -1.21 1.85 28.60
C MET A 285 -1.26 2.11 27.09
N PRO A 286 -2.28 2.84 26.58
CA PRO A 286 -2.38 3.18 25.17
C PRO A 286 -1.45 4.35 24.82
N LEU A 287 -0.74 4.22 23.72
CA LEU A 287 0.17 5.20 23.16
C LEU A 287 -0.17 5.46 21.70
N VAL A 288 -0.03 6.70 21.27
CA VAL A 288 -0.03 7.06 19.85
C VAL A 288 1.36 7.58 19.53
N GLU A 289 1.97 7.06 18.48
CA GLU A 289 3.30 7.42 18.05
C GLU A 289 3.28 7.94 16.62
N THR A 290 4.16 8.91 16.33
CA THR A 290 4.34 9.49 15.01
C THR A 290 5.81 9.41 14.58
N ALA A 291 6.03 9.25 13.29
CA ALA A 291 7.36 9.27 12.66
C ALA A 291 7.23 9.68 11.20
N ASN A 292 8.31 10.18 10.59
CA ASN A 292 8.37 10.30 9.14
C ASN A 292 8.66 8.94 8.49
N ALA A 293 8.08 8.73 7.31
CA ALA A 293 8.24 7.51 6.54
C ALA A 293 8.40 7.79 5.04
N GLU A 294 9.16 6.95 4.33
CA GLU A 294 9.12 6.86 2.87
C GLU A 294 8.14 5.74 2.49
N VAL A 295 7.08 6.08 1.77
CA VAL A 295 6.01 5.16 1.40
C VAL A 295 5.94 5.00 -0.10
N THR A 296 5.64 3.80 -0.56
CA THR A 296 5.36 3.49 -1.96
C THR A 296 3.93 3.00 -2.08
N VAL A 297 3.12 3.75 -2.83
CA VAL A 297 1.67 3.57 -2.93
C VAL A 297 1.24 3.31 -4.37
N ASP A 298 0.18 2.51 -4.51
CA ASP A 298 -0.56 2.39 -5.74
C ASP A 298 -1.44 3.65 -5.92
N PRO A 299 -1.23 4.44 -6.99
CA PRO A 299 -1.95 5.70 -7.17
C PRO A 299 -3.45 5.54 -7.44
N ALA A 300 -3.91 4.36 -7.88
CA ALA A 300 -5.32 4.14 -8.20
C ALA A 300 -6.16 3.76 -6.97
N THR A 301 -5.57 3.01 -6.04
CA THR A 301 -6.28 2.49 -4.86
C THR A 301 -5.85 3.14 -3.56
N GLY A 302 -4.67 3.78 -3.53
CA GLY A 302 -4.03 4.23 -2.29
C GLY A 302 -3.43 3.09 -1.46
N GLU A 303 -3.39 1.86 -1.99
CA GLU A 303 -2.79 0.71 -1.30
C GLU A 303 -1.29 0.92 -1.12
N VAL A 304 -0.78 0.72 0.11
CA VAL A 304 0.64 0.84 0.40
C VAL A 304 1.34 -0.48 0.02
N ARG A 305 2.23 -0.41 -0.97
CA ARG A 305 3.03 -1.57 -1.42
C ARG A 305 4.21 -1.83 -0.48
N ALA A 306 4.92 -0.77 -0.09
CA ALA A 306 6.06 -0.84 0.81
C ALA A 306 6.22 0.49 1.56
N PHE A 307 6.83 0.44 2.75
CA PHE A 307 7.20 1.63 3.50
C PHE A 307 8.47 1.39 4.32
N GLU A 308 9.14 2.49 4.66
CA GLU A 308 10.27 2.52 5.58
C GLU A 308 10.10 3.71 6.54
N ILE A 309 10.19 3.47 7.84
CA ILE A 309 10.15 4.51 8.86
C ILE A 309 11.54 5.15 8.94
N THR A 310 11.65 6.43 8.57
CA THR A 310 12.94 7.12 8.43
C THR A 310 13.40 7.82 9.70
N GLU A 311 12.50 8.02 10.65
CA GLU A 311 12.78 8.68 11.93
C GLU A 311 12.39 7.81 13.13
N LYS A 312 13.03 8.04 14.28
CA LYS A 312 12.63 7.36 15.51
C LYS A 312 11.21 7.78 15.91
N PRO A 313 10.28 6.84 16.15
CA PRO A 313 8.93 7.16 16.62
C PRO A 313 8.92 7.99 17.90
N LYS A 314 8.06 9.00 17.93
CA LYS A 314 7.84 9.89 19.09
C LYS A 314 6.38 9.79 19.52
N VAL A 315 6.14 9.89 20.83
CA VAL A 315 4.78 9.89 21.37
C VAL A 315 4.09 11.21 21.01
N ALA A 316 2.83 11.12 20.57
CA ALA A 316 1.98 12.26 20.29
C ALA A 316 1.13 12.59 21.54
N ASP A 317 1.62 13.51 22.38
CA ASP A 317 0.98 13.82 23.67
C ASP A 317 -0.42 14.43 23.50
N ASN A 318 -0.63 15.19 22.44
CA ASN A 318 -1.91 15.81 22.08
C ASN A 318 -3.01 14.79 21.74
N ALA A 319 -2.67 13.51 21.50
CA ALA A 319 -3.65 12.45 21.27
C ALA A 319 -4.56 12.21 22.48
N PHE A 320 -4.09 12.52 23.69
CA PHE A 320 -4.80 12.24 24.95
C PHE A 320 -4.92 13.45 25.88
N SER A 321 -4.74 14.67 25.37
CA SER A 321 -4.79 15.90 26.16
C SER A 321 -6.20 16.25 26.64
N ASP A 322 -7.19 16.14 25.75
CA ASP A 322 -8.55 16.62 25.98
C ASP A 322 -9.50 15.46 26.27
N VAL A 323 -9.81 15.27 27.55
CA VAL A 323 -10.72 14.23 28.03
C VAL A 323 -12.09 14.84 28.31
N PHE A 324 -12.89 15.01 27.24
CA PHE A 324 -14.25 15.57 27.32
C PHE A 324 -14.28 16.88 28.12
N LEU A 325 -13.52 17.87 27.66
CA LEU A 325 -13.41 19.16 28.34
C LEU A 325 -14.59 20.04 27.90
N PRO A 326 -15.53 20.38 28.78
CA PRO A 326 -16.59 21.31 28.44
C PRO A 326 -16.04 22.73 28.41
N HIS A 327 -16.60 23.57 27.54
CA HIS A 327 -16.24 24.98 27.44
C HIS A 327 -17.30 25.85 28.12
N ARG A 328 -16.85 26.97 28.68
CA ARG A 328 -17.71 27.93 29.38
C ARG A 328 -18.88 28.35 28.50
N THR A 329 -20.07 28.43 29.08
CA THR A 329 -21.27 28.84 28.35
C THR A 329 -22.17 29.71 29.21
N SER A 330 -22.99 30.51 28.54
CA SER A 330 -24.13 31.22 29.09
C SER A 330 -25.46 30.75 28.48
N ASP A 331 -25.42 29.74 27.60
CA ASP A 331 -26.58 29.23 26.88
C ASP A 331 -27.31 28.18 27.72
N GLN A 332 -28.24 28.67 28.54
CA GLN A 332 -29.17 27.85 29.31
C GLN A 332 -30.60 28.07 28.81
N VAL A 333 -31.24 26.99 28.37
CA VAL A 333 -32.64 26.98 27.94
C VAL A 333 -33.42 26.00 28.82
N LEU A 334 -34.32 26.52 29.65
CA LEU A 334 -35.10 25.73 30.61
C LEU A 334 -34.18 24.93 31.56
N SER A 335 -34.21 23.60 31.48
CA SER A 335 -33.40 22.67 32.27
C SER A 335 -32.22 22.05 31.49
N GLU A 336 -31.86 22.65 30.35
CA GLU A 336 -30.80 22.17 29.46
C GLU A 336 -29.75 23.27 29.29
N ILE A 337 -28.47 22.89 29.38
CA ILE A 337 -27.32 23.76 29.11
C ILE A 337 -26.68 23.28 27.82
N ARG A 338 -26.39 24.21 26.92
CA ARG A 338 -25.69 23.93 25.65
C ARG A 338 -24.30 24.51 25.68
N TYR A 339 -23.33 23.71 25.30
CA TYR A 339 -21.93 24.11 25.24
C TYR A 339 -21.16 23.32 24.20
N ASN A 340 -19.96 23.80 23.88
CA ASN A 340 -19.00 23.05 23.11
C ASN A 340 -18.14 22.21 24.05
N ALA A 341 -17.75 21.02 23.61
CA ALA A 341 -16.79 20.17 24.32
C ALA A 341 -15.65 19.76 23.37
N THR A 342 -14.42 19.78 23.87
CA THR A 342 -13.25 19.28 23.14
C THR A 342 -12.89 17.86 23.56
N VAL A 343 -12.53 17.04 22.56
CA VAL A 343 -12.06 15.68 22.77
C VAL A 343 -10.89 15.36 21.82
N SER A 344 -9.78 14.89 22.38
CA SER A 344 -8.63 14.47 21.57
C SER A 344 -8.90 13.15 20.84
N TYR A 345 -8.27 12.97 19.68
CA TYR A 345 -8.54 11.82 18.81
C TYR A 345 -8.17 10.47 19.43
N GLY A 346 -7.18 10.41 20.31
CA GLY A 346 -6.84 9.20 21.07
C GLY A 346 -7.89 8.87 22.14
N VAL A 347 -8.44 9.89 22.81
CA VAL A 347 -9.59 9.72 23.74
C VAL A 347 -10.83 9.23 22.99
N LEU A 348 -11.11 9.80 21.80
CA LEU A 348 -12.21 9.35 20.95
C LEU A 348 -12.05 7.89 20.53
N PHE A 349 -10.85 7.50 20.09
CA PHE A 349 -10.55 6.12 19.72
C PHE A 349 -10.78 5.15 20.90
N MET A 350 -10.20 5.46 22.06
CA MET A 350 -10.32 4.62 23.25
C MET A 350 -11.77 4.53 23.72
N THR A 351 -12.49 5.65 23.73
CA THR A 351 -13.89 5.69 24.17
C THR A 351 -14.74 4.82 23.26
N GLN A 352 -14.69 5.03 21.94
CA GLN A 352 -15.46 4.22 20.99
C GLN A 352 -15.16 2.73 21.15
N MET A 353 -13.88 2.36 21.24
CA MET A 353 -13.48 0.96 21.38
C MET A 353 -13.98 0.33 22.69
N LEU A 354 -13.82 1.02 23.82
CA LEU A 354 -14.11 0.48 25.15
C LEU A 354 -15.61 0.52 25.51
N THR A 355 -16.41 1.38 24.87
CA THR A 355 -17.87 1.44 25.11
C THR A 355 -18.70 0.69 24.07
N ALA A 356 -18.09 0.25 22.97
CA ALA A 356 -18.81 -0.33 21.83
C ALA A 356 -19.66 -1.57 22.20
N ALA A 357 -19.20 -2.41 23.12
CA ALA A 357 -19.88 -3.66 23.44
C ALA A 357 -21.22 -3.48 24.18
N ASN A 358 -21.54 -2.26 24.65
CA ASN A 358 -22.81 -1.93 25.29
C ASN A 358 -23.25 -0.50 24.90
N VAL A 359 -23.60 -0.33 23.63
CA VAL A 359 -24.10 0.96 23.12
C VAL A 359 -25.60 1.13 23.40
N GLN A 360 -26.31 0.06 23.80
CA GLN A 360 -27.75 -0.04 24.08
C GLN A 360 -28.66 0.24 22.86
N LYS A 361 -28.32 1.21 22.03
CA LYS A 361 -29.01 1.59 20.79
C LYS A 361 -28.00 1.94 19.72
N LEU A 362 -28.40 1.79 18.45
CA LEU A 362 -27.58 2.12 17.28
C LEU A 362 -27.16 3.61 17.22
N TYR A 363 -27.95 4.48 17.86
CA TYR A 363 -27.64 5.91 18.03
C TYR A 363 -26.90 6.20 19.35
N GLY A 364 -26.34 5.18 20.01
CA GLY A 364 -25.76 5.29 21.36
C GLY A 364 -26.79 5.42 22.48
N ALA A 365 -26.34 5.19 23.71
CA ALA A 365 -27.15 5.31 24.90
C ALA A 365 -27.42 6.80 25.21
N SER A 366 -28.62 7.14 25.70
CA SER A 366 -28.89 8.48 26.22
C SER A 366 -28.21 8.76 27.56
N ARG A 367 -27.68 7.70 28.19
CA ARG A 367 -26.92 7.72 29.45
C ARG A 367 -25.92 6.59 29.46
N LEU A 368 -24.73 6.86 29.97
CA LEU A 368 -23.72 5.84 30.22
C LEU A 368 -24.00 5.15 31.56
N VAL A 369 -25.00 4.27 31.60
CA VAL A 369 -25.31 3.50 32.82
C VAL A 369 -24.54 2.19 32.81
N GLY A 370 -23.76 1.96 33.87
CA GLY A 370 -22.96 0.75 34.04
C GLY A 370 -23.45 -0.20 35.12
N TRP A 371 -24.37 0.19 36.02
CA TRP A 371 -24.78 -0.66 37.15
C TRP A 371 -26.08 -1.42 36.83
N THR A 372 -26.01 -2.25 35.80
CA THR A 372 -27.16 -3.04 35.31
C THR A 372 -26.71 -4.44 34.89
N VAL A 373 -27.64 -5.24 34.42
CA VAL A 373 -27.39 -6.49 33.73
C VAL A 373 -26.98 -6.21 32.28
N GLU A 374 -26.11 -7.04 31.72
CA GLU A 374 -25.78 -7.08 30.30
C GLU A 374 -27.06 -7.11 29.44
N ASP A 375 -27.12 -6.21 28.44
CA ASP A 375 -28.15 -6.26 27.41
C ASP A 375 -27.75 -7.29 26.35
N THR A 376 -28.36 -8.47 26.44
CA THR A 376 -28.13 -9.57 25.48
C THR A 376 -28.79 -9.32 24.12
N SER A 377 -29.65 -8.31 24.00
CA SER A 377 -30.28 -7.92 22.74
C SER A 377 -29.41 -6.99 21.88
N ASP A 378 -28.41 -6.32 22.48
CA ASP A 378 -27.44 -5.52 21.73
C ASP A 378 -26.44 -6.44 21.04
N SER A 379 -26.54 -6.59 19.71
CA SER A 379 -25.61 -7.38 18.90
C SER A 379 -24.73 -6.53 17.98
N THR A 380 -24.46 -5.26 18.36
CA THR A 380 -23.84 -4.29 17.45
C THR A 380 -22.34 -4.52 17.34
N PHE A 381 -21.60 -4.47 18.46
CA PHE A 381 -20.14 -4.58 18.49
C PHE A 381 -19.64 -5.66 19.47
N ASN A 382 -20.45 -6.68 19.68
CA ASN A 382 -20.14 -7.85 20.49
C ASN A 382 -20.51 -9.12 19.72
N ILE A 383 -19.92 -10.25 20.13
CA ILE A 383 -20.15 -11.56 19.55
C ILE A 383 -20.57 -12.48 20.70
N ARG A 384 -21.81 -12.93 20.60
CA ARG A 384 -22.42 -13.89 21.53
C ARG A 384 -22.81 -15.12 20.75
N ASP A 385 -22.21 -16.24 21.12
CA ASP A 385 -22.46 -17.54 20.51
C ASP A 385 -22.75 -18.56 21.60
N GLU A 386 -24.04 -18.75 21.87
CA GLU A 386 -24.53 -19.72 22.85
C GLU A 386 -24.21 -21.17 22.45
N ALA A 387 -23.95 -21.46 21.18
CA ALA A 387 -23.63 -22.82 20.73
C ALA A 387 -22.18 -23.20 21.05
N HIS A 388 -21.28 -22.21 21.16
CA HIS A 388 -19.87 -22.41 21.49
C HIS A 388 -19.47 -21.80 22.84
N GLY A 389 -20.43 -21.22 23.57
CA GLY A 389 -20.23 -20.58 24.87
C GLY A 389 -19.36 -19.31 24.79
N LEU A 390 -19.46 -18.54 23.71
CA LEU A 390 -18.62 -17.36 23.50
C LEU A 390 -19.39 -16.08 23.89
N ASN A 391 -18.80 -15.23 24.72
CA ASN A 391 -19.30 -13.89 25.00
C ASN A 391 -18.16 -12.86 24.98
N MET A 392 -18.04 -12.10 23.89
CA MET A 392 -16.83 -11.32 23.62
C MET A 392 -17.12 -9.98 22.93
N ASP A 393 -16.24 -8.99 23.11
CA ASP A 393 -16.17 -7.83 22.22
C ASP A 393 -15.39 -8.15 20.93
N PHE A 394 -15.44 -7.24 19.95
CA PHE A 394 -14.74 -7.43 18.67
C PHE A 394 -13.22 -7.55 18.80
N MET A 395 -12.62 -6.90 19.80
CA MET A 395 -11.18 -6.95 20.02
C MET A 395 -10.77 -8.35 20.51
N SER A 396 -11.50 -8.89 21.49
CA SER A 396 -11.26 -10.20 22.07
C SER A 396 -11.61 -11.31 21.08
N TYR A 397 -12.68 -11.16 20.30
CA TYR A 397 -12.98 -12.09 19.21
C TYR A 397 -11.90 -12.08 18.12
N SER A 398 -11.36 -10.91 17.77
CA SER A 398 -10.23 -10.81 16.84
C SER A 398 -9.00 -11.54 17.38
N MET A 399 -8.71 -11.42 18.68
CA MET A 399 -7.63 -12.16 19.32
C MET A 399 -7.88 -13.67 19.30
N TYR A 400 -9.11 -14.10 19.57
CA TYR A 400 -9.53 -15.50 19.53
C TYR A 400 -9.35 -16.12 18.14
N SER A 401 -9.78 -15.39 17.10
CA SER A 401 -9.61 -15.82 15.71
C SER A 401 -8.13 -15.90 15.31
N LEU A 402 -7.31 -14.92 15.69
CA LEU A 402 -5.86 -14.94 15.47
C LEU A 402 -5.14 -16.05 16.24
N ALA A 403 -5.73 -16.54 17.32
CA ALA A 403 -5.26 -17.70 18.08
C ALA A 403 -5.70 -19.05 17.47
N GLY A 404 -6.33 -19.03 16.29
CA GLY A 404 -6.79 -20.25 15.61
C GLY A 404 -8.12 -20.79 16.15
N ASN A 405 -8.94 -19.92 16.76
CA ASN A 405 -10.18 -20.31 17.45
C ASN A 405 -9.94 -21.31 18.59
N ASP A 406 -8.80 -21.22 19.26
CA ASP A 406 -8.48 -22.00 20.46
C ASP A 406 -8.60 -21.13 21.72
N PRO A 407 -9.62 -21.36 22.57
CA PRO A 407 -9.79 -20.57 23.80
C PRO A 407 -8.65 -20.75 24.80
N ALA A 408 -7.97 -21.90 24.80
CA ALA A 408 -6.88 -22.17 25.73
C ALA A 408 -5.60 -21.42 25.36
N ALA A 409 -5.37 -21.14 24.08
CA ALA A 409 -4.20 -20.40 23.60
C ALA A 409 -4.12 -18.97 24.15
N LEU A 410 -5.26 -18.33 24.40
CA LEU A 410 -5.32 -16.98 24.98
C LEU A 410 -5.08 -16.93 26.50
N LEU A 411 -4.98 -18.08 27.16
CA LEU A 411 -4.55 -18.15 28.55
C LEU A 411 -3.03 -17.97 28.71
N ASP A 412 -2.24 -18.16 27.65
CA ASP A 412 -0.81 -17.87 27.68
C ASP A 412 -0.58 -16.33 27.69
N PRO A 413 0.02 -15.76 28.75
CA PRO A 413 0.25 -14.31 28.86
C PRO A 413 1.07 -13.72 27.70
N THR A 414 2.01 -14.49 27.13
CA THR A 414 2.88 -14.04 26.04
C THR A 414 2.12 -13.98 24.71
N VAL A 415 1.31 -14.99 24.44
CA VAL A 415 0.42 -15.03 23.26
C VAL A 415 -0.61 -13.92 23.39
N PHE A 416 -1.24 -13.80 24.56
CA PHE A 416 -2.26 -12.81 24.85
C PHE A 416 -1.73 -11.38 24.65
N SER A 417 -0.57 -11.03 25.23
CA SER A 417 0.06 -9.71 25.08
C SER A 417 0.40 -9.39 23.61
N ARG A 418 0.99 -10.34 22.88
CA ARG A 418 1.33 -10.16 21.46
C ARG A 418 0.07 -9.91 20.61
N LEU A 419 -0.98 -10.68 20.84
CA LEU A 419 -2.24 -10.54 20.10
C LEU A 419 -2.98 -9.26 20.49
N SER A 420 -3.01 -8.88 21.77
CA SER A 420 -3.56 -7.58 22.20
C SER A 420 -2.86 -6.41 21.51
N SER A 421 -1.52 -6.43 21.44
CA SER A 421 -0.77 -5.37 20.75
C SER A 421 -1.09 -5.31 19.26
N LYS A 422 -1.16 -6.46 18.57
CA LYS A 422 -1.52 -6.51 17.15
C LYS A 422 -2.94 -5.99 16.92
N THR A 423 -3.90 -6.46 17.71
CA THR A 423 -5.30 -6.03 17.63
C THR A 423 -5.44 -4.52 17.86
N PHE A 424 -4.79 -3.97 18.90
CA PHE A 424 -4.84 -2.53 19.17
C PHE A 424 -4.30 -1.70 17.99
N SER A 425 -3.13 -2.06 17.46
CA SER A 425 -2.52 -1.34 16.34
C SER A 425 -3.41 -1.39 15.09
N THR A 426 -4.00 -2.54 14.77
CA THR A 426 -4.91 -2.66 13.63
C THR A 426 -6.21 -1.87 13.84
N PHE A 427 -6.81 -1.90 15.02
CA PHE A 427 -8.02 -1.10 15.30
C PHE A 427 -7.73 0.40 15.15
N PHE A 428 -6.59 0.88 15.67
CA PHE A 428 -6.18 2.26 15.50
C PHE A 428 -5.89 2.62 14.02
N GLN A 429 -5.29 1.70 13.26
CA GLN A 429 -5.04 1.85 11.83
C GLN A 429 -6.35 2.13 11.07
N HIS A 430 -7.41 1.37 11.35
CA HIS A 430 -8.73 1.59 10.74
C HIS A 430 -9.40 2.87 11.22
N PHE A 431 -9.30 3.19 12.52
CA PHE A 431 -9.82 4.44 13.07
C PHE A 431 -9.22 5.66 12.36
N ALA A 432 -7.89 5.72 12.23
CA ALA A 432 -7.17 6.82 11.61
C ALA A 432 -7.55 7.03 10.13
N ASN A 433 -7.77 5.94 9.39
CA ASN A 433 -8.10 5.98 7.97
C ASN A 433 -9.59 5.89 7.66
N SER A 434 -10.44 6.02 8.67
CA SER A 434 -11.89 6.05 8.45
C SER A 434 -12.33 7.40 7.85
N ASN A 435 -13.14 7.32 6.79
CA ASN A 435 -13.80 8.46 6.16
C ASN A 435 -12.87 9.65 5.82
N ILE A 436 -11.69 9.37 5.27
CA ILE A 436 -10.71 10.41 4.90
C ILE A 436 -11.28 11.31 3.79
N SER A 437 -11.21 12.62 4.02
CA SER A 437 -11.47 13.65 3.02
C SER A 437 -10.27 14.56 2.88
N MET A 438 -9.82 14.82 1.64
CA MET A 438 -8.69 15.71 1.38
C MET A 438 -8.95 17.18 1.77
N LYS A 439 -10.22 17.55 2.01
CA LYS A 439 -10.63 18.91 2.41
C LYS A 439 -10.77 19.07 3.92
N THR A 440 -11.29 18.05 4.61
CA THR A 440 -11.67 18.13 6.04
C THR A 440 -10.81 17.24 6.93
N GLY A 441 -10.03 16.32 6.36
CA GLY A 441 -9.25 15.33 7.09
C GLY A 441 -10.08 14.12 7.51
N SER A 442 -9.72 13.54 8.66
CA SER A 442 -10.39 12.42 9.32
C SER A 442 -10.35 12.61 10.85
N TRP A 443 -10.57 11.55 11.62
CA TRP A 443 -10.34 11.60 13.07
C TRP A 443 -8.88 11.89 13.44
N ALA A 444 -7.92 11.30 12.74
CA ALA A 444 -6.49 11.43 13.02
C ALA A 444 -5.76 12.45 12.12
N TYR A 445 -6.42 12.92 11.04
CA TYR A 445 -5.85 13.89 10.11
C TYR A 445 -6.65 15.19 10.10
N GLN A 446 -5.96 16.30 9.85
CA GLN A 446 -6.56 17.63 9.74
C GLN A 446 -5.98 18.38 8.53
N PRO A 447 -6.66 19.42 8.03
CA PRO A 447 -6.08 20.35 7.06
C PRO A 447 -4.84 21.06 7.62
N ILE A 448 -3.85 21.35 6.78
CA ILE A 448 -2.66 22.09 7.19
C ILE A 448 -3.05 23.51 7.66
N ASN A 449 -2.58 23.91 8.85
CA ASN A 449 -2.97 25.15 9.55
C ASN A 449 -4.44 25.16 10.03
N ALA A 450 -5.01 24.00 10.32
CA ALA A 450 -6.29 23.95 11.01
C ALA A 450 -6.19 24.62 12.39
N SER A 451 -7.23 25.37 12.75
CA SER A 451 -7.37 26.03 14.03
C SER A 451 -8.73 25.72 14.64
N LEU A 452 -8.81 25.81 15.97
CA LEU A 452 -10.09 25.78 16.67
C LEU A 452 -10.89 27.05 16.33
N PRO A 453 -12.23 27.02 16.53
CA PRO A 453 -13.08 28.20 16.34
C PRO A 453 -12.58 29.37 17.21
N SER A 454 -12.48 30.56 16.62
CA SER A 454 -11.97 31.75 17.34
C SER A 454 -12.89 32.23 18.46
N ASP A 455 -14.15 31.80 18.43
CA ASP A 455 -15.19 32.05 19.43
C ASP A 455 -15.29 30.94 20.49
N LEU A 456 -14.40 29.93 20.44
CA LEU A 456 -14.36 28.88 21.46
C LEU A 456 -13.95 29.49 22.80
N THR A 457 -14.85 29.41 23.78
CA THR A 457 -14.63 29.91 25.14
C THR A 457 -13.60 29.05 25.88
N PRO A 458 -13.06 29.48 27.03
CA PRO A 458 -12.12 28.65 27.80
C PRO A 458 -12.72 27.34 28.29
N ALA A 459 -11.90 26.31 28.40
CA ALA A 459 -12.28 25.01 28.96
C ALA A 459 -12.49 25.11 30.48
N VAL A 460 -13.52 24.45 31.00
CA VAL A 460 -13.94 24.50 32.40
C VAL A 460 -14.10 23.12 33.01
N THR A 461 -13.98 23.02 34.33
CA THR A 461 -14.11 21.73 35.02
C THR A 461 -15.55 21.23 35.04
N ASP A 462 -16.51 22.15 35.05
CA ASP A 462 -17.94 21.84 35.16
C ASP A 462 -18.75 22.94 34.47
N ALA A 463 -19.36 22.61 33.32
CA ALA A 463 -20.19 23.56 32.56
C ALA A 463 -21.52 23.87 33.23
N THR A 464 -21.95 23.09 34.23
CA THR A 464 -23.22 23.33 34.94
C THR A 464 -23.20 24.59 35.80
N LEU A 465 -22.00 25.06 36.15
CA LEU A 465 -21.77 26.33 36.84
C LEU A 465 -21.77 27.54 35.90
N LEU A 466 -22.02 27.35 34.59
CA LEU A 466 -22.12 28.39 33.58
C LEU A 466 -20.91 29.34 33.58
N GLU A 467 -21.13 30.64 33.76
CA GLU A 467 -20.06 31.64 33.76
C GLU A 467 -19.14 31.55 34.98
N ASP A 468 -19.63 31.03 36.10
CA ASP A 468 -18.88 30.86 37.36
C ASP A 468 -18.00 29.60 37.36
N ALA A 469 -18.00 28.85 36.27
CA ALA A 469 -17.28 27.60 36.15
C ALA A 469 -15.75 27.79 36.27
N PRO A 470 -15.07 26.98 37.13
CA PRO A 470 -13.62 27.03 37.27
C PRO A 470 -12.95 26.61 35.97
N LEU A 471 -11.88 27.32 35.59
CA LEU A 471 -11.06 26.94 34.45
C LEU A 471 -10.35 25.62 34.72
N THR A 472 -10.24 24.77 33.70
CA THR A 472 -9.38 23.60 33.75
C THR A 472 -7.91 24.00 33.78
N ALA A 473 -7.08 23.16 34.40
CA ALA A 473 -5.62 23.34 34.40
C ALA A 473 -5.00 23.24 33.00
N TYR A 474 -5.69 22.56 32.08
CA TYR A 474 -5.36 22.46 30.67
C TYR A 474 -6.25 23.41 29.86
N GLN A 475 -5.68 24.17 28.94
CA GLN A 475 -6.43 25.06 28.04
C GLN A 475 -5.95 24.85 26.62
N ASP A 476 -6.89 24.89 25.67
CA ASP A 476 -6.62 24.66 24.27
C ASP A 476 -5.83 25.78 23.59
N GLU A 477 -4.89 25.40 22.75
CA GLU A 477 -4.25 26.33 21.81
C GLU A 477 -5.15 26.50 20.58
N ILE A 478 -5.72 27.71 20.41
CA ILE A 478 -6.69 27.97 19.34
C ILE A 478 -6.03 27.90 17.96
N HIS A 479 -4.81 28.43 17.82
CA HIS A 479 -4.11 28.58 16.55
C HIS A 479 -2.70 27.97 16.59
N PRO A 480 -2.57 26.64 16.67
CA PRO A 480 -1.26 26.01 16.66
C PRO A 480 -0.57 26.21 15.31
N ILE A 481 0.74 26.43 15.36
CA ILE A 481 1.56 26.61 14.16
C ILE A 481 1.83 25.25 13.53
N SER A 482 1.38 25.05 12.27
CA SER A 482 1.77 23.88 11.50
C SER A 482 3.22 23.98 11.06
N HIS A 483 3.98 22.92 11.31
CA HIS A 483 5.35 22.75 10.79
C HIS A 483 5.40 21.86 9.54
N THR A 484 4.25 21.50 8.98
CA THR A 484 4.15 20.58 7.83
C THR A 484 4.39 21.31 6.52
N ASN A 485 5.33 20.81 5.71
CA ASN A 485 5.57 21.33 4.37
C ASN A 485 4.36 21.09 3.46
N ARG A 486 3.89 22.17 2.82
CA ARG A 486 2.74 22.18 1.88
C ARG A 486 2.99 21.45 0.57
N THR A 487 4.24 21.10 0.27
CA THR A 487 4.59 20.38 -0.94
C THR A 487 5.43 19.15 -0.61
N VAL A 488 5.36 18.16 -1.49
CA VAL A 488 6.13 16.92 -1.40
C VAL A 488 6.68 16.55 -2.76
N VAL A 489 7.95 16.12 -2.76
CA VAL A 489 8.58 15.54 -3.94
C VAL A 489 8.19 14.07 -4.01
N VAL A 490 7.65 13.67 -5.15
CA VAL A 490 7.09 12.37 -5.41
C VAL A 490 7.85 11.71 -6.56
N ARG A 491 8.23 10.44 -6.38
CA ARG A 491 8.92 9.60 -7.37
C ARG A 491 7.92 8.63 -7.98
N VAL A 492 7.57 8.86 -9.24
CA VAL A 492 6.67 8.00 -10.02
C VAL A 492 7.52 7.00 -10.77
N SER A 493 7.35 5.71 -10.47
CA SER A 493 8.01 4.61 -11.17
C SER A 493 7.01 3.88 -12.05
N GLN A 494 7.32 3.74 -13.34
CA GLN A 494 6.48 3.07 -14.32
C GLN A 494 7.27 1.94 -14.97
N ARG A 495 6.68 0.74 -15.04
CA ARG A 495 7.22 -0.33 -15.89
C ARG A 495 6.91 -0.02 -17.34
N VAL A 496 7.93 -0.04 -18.19
CA VAL A 496 7.81 0.19 -19.63
C VAL A 496 8.54 -0.90 -20.40
N GLU A 497 8.01 -1.28 -21.55
CA GLU A 497 8.76 -2.08 -22.51
C GLU A 497 9.77 -1.19 -23.24
N MET A 498 11.04 -1.52 -23.11
CA MET A 498 12.12 -0.83 -23.80
C MET A 498 12.60 -1.70 -24.97
N LEU A 499 12.79 -1.07 -26.13
CA LEU A 499 13.45 -1.68 -27.27
C LEU A 499 14.96 -1.53 -27.08
N LYS A 500 15.63 -2.61 -26.71
CA LYS A 500 17.10 -2.66 -26.65
C LYS A 500 17.65 -3.17 -27.99
N MET A 501 18.68 -2.51 -28.50
CA MET A 501 19.43 -3.01 -29.64
C MET A 501 20.17 -4.29 -29.23
N ASN A 502 19.96 -5.37 -29.97
CA ASN A 502 20.68 -6.61 -29.76
C ASN A 502 22.14 -6.40 -30.21
N ALA A 503 23.07 -6.40 -29.25
CA ALA A 503 24.49 -6.19 -29.50
C ALA A 503 25.04 -7.14 -30.58
N VAL A 504 24.60 -8.40 -30.58
CA VAL A 504 25.03 -9.42 -31.55
C VAL A 504 24.56 -9.05 -32.96
N ALA A 505 23.30 -8.61 -33.09
CA ALA A 505 22.73 -8.23 -34.38
C ALA A 505 23.38 -6.96 -34.95
N VAL A 506 23.75 -6.01 -34.08
CA VAL A 506 24.48 -4.79 -34.48
C VAL A 506 25.88 -5.15 -34.98
N TRP A 507 26.64 -5.97 -34.26
CA TRP A 507 27.98 -6.36 -34.69
C TRP A 507 27.99 -7.20 -35.98
N LEU A 508 26.98 -8.05 -36.17
CA LEU A 508 26.78 -8.78 -37.43
C LEU A 508 26.52 -7.83 -38.61
N SER A 509 25.65 -6.84 -38.43
CA SER A 509 25.32 -5.90 -39.52
C SER A 509 26.52 -5.05 -39.92
N VAL A 510 27.28 -4.54 -38.93
CA VAL A 510 28.50 -3.76 -39.16
C VAL A 510 29.55 -4.60 -39.90
N SER A 511 29.70 -5.88 -39.53
CA SER A 511 30.66 -6.78 -40.17
C SER A 511 30.32 -7.06 -41.64
N ILE A 512 29.04 -7.28 -41.95
CA ILE A 512 28.57 -7.47 -43.33
C ILE A 512 28.79 -6.20 -44.15
N LEU A 513 28.51 -5.03 -43.58
CA LEU A 513 28.67 -3.75 -44.26
C LEU A 513 30.15 -3.45 -44.56
N ALA A 514 31.05 -3.70 -43.60
CA ALA A 514 32.49 -3.59 -43.80
C ALA A 514 32.99 -4.54 -44.90
N TRP A 515 32.52 -5.78 -44.92
CA TRP A 515 32.85 -6.75 -45.97
C TRP A 515 32.42 -6.27 -47.37
N LEU A 516 31.19 -5.76 -47.50
CA LEU A 516 30.68 -5.24 -48.77
C LEU A 516 31.49 -4.03 -49.28
N ILE A 517 31.92 -3.14 -48.40
CA ILE A 517 32.78 -2.01 -48.75
C ILE A 517 34.14 -2.49 -49.26
N ILE A 518 34.74 -3.47 -48.59
CA ILE A 518 36.03 -4.04 -49.02
C ILE A 518 35.88 -4.73 -50.39
N ALA A 519 34.84 -5.53 -50.58
CA ALA A 519 34.60 -6.23 -51.85
C ALA A 519 34.40 -5.25 -53.02
N THR A 520 33.64 -4.18 -52.81
CA THR A 520 33.42 -3.14 -53.84
C THR A 520 34.70 -2.39 -54.17
N LEU A 521 35.52 -2.03 -53.18
CA LEU A 521 36.83 -1.42 -53.41
C LEU A 521 37.75 -2.31 -54.25
N ILE A 522 37.81 -3.62 -53.94
CA ILE A 522 38.63 -4.58 -54.70
C ILE A 522 38.18 -4.62 -56.17
N VAL A 523 36.87 -4.77 -56.43
CA VAL A 523 36.34 -4.80 -57.80
C VAL A 523 36.68 -3.52 -58.57
N THR A 524 36.58 -2.36 -57.91
CA THR A 524 36.85 -1.06 -58.54
C THR A 524 38.34 -0.88 -58.89
N ILE A 525 39.24 -1.37 -58.02
CA ILE A 525 40.70 -1.34 -58.26
C ILE A 525 41.06 -2.23 -59.44
N PHE A 526 40.55 -3.47 -59.48
CA PHE A 526 40.82 -4.41 -60.57
C PHE A 526 40.29 -3.90 -61.91
N HIS A 527 39.10 -3.30 -61.95
CA HIS A 527 38.53 -2.70 -63.15
C HIS A 527 39.43 -1.58 -63.72
N ARG A 528 39.96 -0.73 -62.85
CA ARG A 528 40.83 0.40 -63.23
C ARG A 528 42.20 -0.04 -63.74
N GLN A 529 42.69 -1.20 -63.30
CA GLN A 529 44.01 -1.71 -63.66
C GLN A 529 44.02 -2.39 -65.04
N TYR A 530 42.93 -3.06 -65.43
CA TYR A 530 42.83 -3.75 -66.73
C TYR A 530 42.53 -2.83 -67.92
N LEU A 531 41.74 -1.77 -67.74
CA LEU A 531 41.31 -0.90 -68.85
C LEU A 531 42.28 0.24 -69.18
N ARG A 532 43.33 0.46 -68.38
CA ARG A 532 44.26 1.59 -68.54
C ARG A 532 45.12 1.56 -69.81
N ARG A 533 45.13 0.45 -70.57
CA ARG A 533 45.92 0.29 -71.81
C ARG A 533 45.12 0.53 -73.11
N LEU A 534 43.81 0.73 -73.04
CA LEU A 534 42.99 1.12 -74.19
C LEU A 534 42.91 2.65 -74.27
N ILE A 535 43.38 3.23 -75.38
CA ILE A 535 43.29 4.68 -75.62
C ILE A 535 41.84 5.10 -75.97
N ARG A 536 40.95 4.14 -76.27
CA ARG A 536 39.54 4.38 -76.60
C ARG A 536 38.67 3.19 -76.15
N ASN A 537 37.46 3.46 -75.66
CA ASN A 537 36.48 2.42 -75.36
C ASN A 537 36.11 1.69 -76.66
N VAL A 538 36.21 0.36 -76.67
CA VAL A 538 35.73 -0.47 -77.78
C VAL A 538 34.33 -0.91 -77.43
N GLU A 539 33.34 -0.16 -77.89
CA GLU A 539 31.92 -0.41 -77.57
C GLU A 539 31.21 -1.16 -78.70
N CYS A 540 31.77 -1.17 -79.92
CA CYS A 540 31.17 -1.83 -81.07
C CYS A 540 32.20 -2.52 -81.99
N LEU A 541 31.71 -3.45 -82.83
CA LEU A 541 32.54 -4.17 -83.82
C LEU A 541 33.19 -3.20 -84.84
N GLY A 542 32.57 -2.05 -85.09
CA GLY A 542 33.09 -0.99 -85.95
C GLY A 542 34.38 -0.35 -85.41
N ASP A 543 34.51 -0.18 -84.09
CA ASP A 543 35.74 0.34 -83.48
C ASP A 543 36.90 -0.67 -83.61
N MET A 544 36.59 -1.96 -83.61
CA MET A 544 37.55 -3.03 -83.92
C MET A 544 38.05 -2.95 -85.38
N LEU A 545 37.14 -2.68 -86.33
CA LEU A 545 37.53 -2.48 -87.74
C LEU A 545 38.48 -1.30 -87.89
N ILE A 546 38.23 -0.17 -87.21
CA ILE A 546 39.11 1.00 -87.24
C ILE A 546 40.52 0.66 -86.73
N LEU A 547 40.65 -0.18 -85.71
CA LEU A 547 41.95 -0.62 -85.18
C LEU A 547 42.73 -1.53 -86.15
N THR A 548 42.07 -2.06 -87.16
CA THR A 548 42.66 -2.94 -88.20
C THR A 548 42.71 -2.29 -89.59
N ALA A 549 42.05 -1.16 -89.80
CA ALA A 549 41.79 -0.55 -91.12
C ALA A 549 43.02 0.07 -91.83
N GLY A 550 44.22 -0.03 -91.25
CA GLY A 550 45.49 0.32 -91.90
C GLY A 550 46.54 -0.78 -91.76
N SER A 551 46.11 -1.96 -91.34
CA SER A 551 46.97 -3.07 -90.94
C SER A 551 47.13 -4.05 -92.10
N GLU A 552 47.77 -3.61 -93.18
CA GLU A 552 47.77 -4.35 -94.45
C GLU A 552 48.45 -5.72 -94.33
N SER A 553 49.49 -5.83 -93.50
CA SER A 553 50.19 -7.09 -93.31
C SER A 553 49.32 -8.07 -92.52
N LEU A 554 48.68 -7.60 -91.45
CA LEU A 554 47.72 -8.38 -90.65
C LEU A 554 46.52 -8.85 -91.48
N VAL A 555 45.92 -7.97 -92.29
CA VAL A 555 44.77 -8.33 -93.14
C VAL A 555 45.18 -9.34 -94.21
N HIS A 556 46.36 -9.19 -94.80
CA HIS A 556 46.88 -10.15 -95.77
C HIS A 556 47.17 -11.52 -95.13
N MET A 557 47.74 -11.53 -93.93
CA MET A 557 47.97 -12.76 -93.16
C MET A 557 46.66 -13.48 -92.84
N ILE A 558 45.63 -12.74 -92.39
CA ILE A 558 44.31 -13.32 -92.10
C ILE A 558 43.67 -13.93 -93.36
N ARG A 559 43.84 -13.31 -94.53
CA ARG A 559 43.34 -13.86 -95.81
C ARG A 559 44.06 -15.15 -96.21
N GLU A 560 45.37 -15.23 -96.02
CA GLU A 560 46.15 -16.45 -96.31
C GLU A 560 45.88 -17.58 -95.31
N MET A 561 45.63 -17.23 -94.04
CA MET A 561 45.22 -18.17 -93.00
C MET A 561 43.83 -18.75 -93.32
N GLN A 562 42.88 -17.91 -93.74
CA GLN A 562 41.57 -18.38 -94.22
C GLN A 562 41.65 -19.22 -95.50
N ALA A 563 42.66 -18.98 -96.35
CA ALA A 563 42.91 -19.77 -97.55
C ALA A 563 43.63 -21.11 -97.27
N GLY A 564 43.98 -21.41 -96.01
CA GLY A 564 44.58 -22.67 -95.59
C GLY A 564 46.02 -22.87 -96.07
N LYS A 565 46.72 -21.78 -96.41
CA LYS A 565 48.07 -21.81 -97.00
C LYS A 565 49.21 -21.65 -95.98
N LEU A 566 48.90 -21.51 -94.69
CA LEU A 566 49.89 -21.48 -93.62
C LEU A 566 50.08 -22.85 -92.97
N THR A 567 51.32 -23.18 -92.62
CA THR A 567 51.62 -24.36 -91.80
C THR A 567 51.48 -24.04 -90.30
N GLU A 568 51.14 -25.03 -89.47
CA GLU A 568 50.91 -24.85 -88.02
C GLU A 568 52.13 -24.27 -87.28
N SER A 569 53.34 -24.48 -87.81
CA SER A 569 54.59 -23.90 -87.29
C SER A 569 54.74 -22.40 -87.59
N GLU A 570 54.14 -21.90 -88.66
CA GLU A 570 54.18 -20.49 -89.06
C GLU A 570 53.15 -19.67 -88.27
N GLU A 571 51.97 -20.22 -88.00
CA GLU A 571 50.93 -19.57 -87.19
C GLU A 571 51.41 -19.24 -85.78
N ARG A 572 52.15 -20.14 -85.13
CA ARG A 572 52.64 -19.94 -83.75
C ARG A 572 53.74 -18.89 -83.61
N ARG A 573 54.41 -18.51 -84.70
CA ARG A 573 55.46 -17.48 -84.69
C ARG A 573 54.93 -16.07 -84.97
N LEU A 574 53.70 -15.95 -85.47
CA LEU A 574 53.11 -14.66 -85.79
C LEU A 574 52.57 -13.99 -84.51
N CYS A 575 53.22 -12.91 -84.10
CA CYS A 575 52.77 -12.08 -82.98
C CYS A 575 52.28 -10.72 -83.50
N ALA A 576 51.06 -10.35 -83.12
CA ALA A 576 50.51 -9.02 -83.36
C ALA A 576 50.67 -8.15 -82.11
N ARG A 577 50.97 -6.87 -82.29
CA ARG A 577 51.09 -5.88 -81.22
C ARG A 577 50.04 -4.79 -81.41
N LEU A 578 49.46 -4.33 -80.30
CA LEU A 578 48.63 -3.12 -80.27
C LEU A 578 49.53 -1.91 -79.95
N GLY A 579 49.59 -0.92 -80.82
CA GLY A 579 50.47 0.23 -80.65
C GLY A 579 50.46 1.21 -81.84
N TRP A 580 51.32 2.24 -81.76
CA TRP A 580 51.52 3.17 -82.87
C TRP A 580 52.52 2.58 -83.89
N PHE A 581 52.12 2.51 -85.15
CA PHE A 581 52.96 2.09 -86.26
C PHE A 581 52.75 2.99 -87.48
N GLN A 582 53.71 2.99 -88.40
CA GLN A 582 53.62 3.73 -89.65
C GLN A 582 53.03 2.82 -90.74
N ASP A 583 51.97 3.27 -91.41
CA ASP A 583 51.32 2.52 -92.50
C ASP A 583 52.14 2.56 -93.80
N GLY A 584 51.71 1.79 -94.81
CA GLY A 584 52.39 1.69 -96.11
C GLY A 584 52.48 3.00 -96.89
N ASP A 585 51.63 3.98 -96.54
CA ASP A 585 51.59 5.33 -97.12
C ASP A 585 52.44 6.33 -96.32
N GLY A 586 53.09 5.90 -95.23
CA GLY A 586 53.96 6.73 -94.40
C GLY A 586 53.25 7.47 -93.26
N ASN A 587 51.98 7.23 -93.00
CA ASN A 587 51.21 7.90 -91.94
C ASN A 587 51.24 7.12 -90.62
N ALA A 588 51.27 7.85 -89.48
CA ALA A 588 51.27 7.23 -88.15
C ALA A 588 49.84 6.86 -87.71
N ARG A 589 49.60 5.58 -87.39
CA ARG A 589 48.31 5.07 -86.91
C ARG A 589 48.44 4.25 -85.64
N TRP A 590 47.40 4.24 -84.81
CA TRP A 590 47.31 3.39 -83.64
C TRP A 590 46.36 2.24 -83.93
N GLY A 591 46.86 1.00 -83.81
CA GLY A 591 46.07 -0.17 -84.14
C GLY A 591 46.81 -1.46 -83.82
N VAL A 592 46.25 -2.57 -84.27
CA VAL A 592 46.86 -3.90 -84.16
C VAL A 592 47.55 -4.21 -85.48
N GLU A 593 48.83 -4.59 -85.44
CA GLU A 593 49.61 -4.97 -86.63
C GLU A 593 50.67 -6.01 -86.28
N LEU A 594 51.18 -6.72 -87.29
CA LEU A 594 52.22 -7.74 -87.15
C LEU A 594 53.57 -7.13 -86.76
N LEU A 595 54.27 -7.81 -85.85
CA LEU A 595 55.61 -7.40 -85.39
C LEU A 595 56.70 -7.67 -86.43
N GLU A 596 56.52 -8.70 -87.27
CA GLU A 596 57.50 -9.17 -88.25
C GLU A 596 56.94 -9.07 -89.68
N GLY A 597 57.82 -8.84 -90.65
CA GLY A 597 57.45 -8.76 -92.07
C GLY A 597 57.10 -10.15 -92.60
N TYR A 598 55.97 -10.26 -93.31
CA TYR A 598 55.43 -11.53 -93.78
C TYR A 598 55.36 -11.57 -95.32
N MET A 599 55.81 -12.68 -95.92
CA MET A 599 55.74 -12.97 -97.37
C MET A 599 56.21 -11.82 -98.29
N GLY A 600 57.46 -11.37 -98.11
CA GLY A 600 58.08 -10.36 -98.98
C GLY A 600 57.66 -8.92 -98.71
N ARG A 601 56.80 -8.66 -97.71
CA ARG A 601 56.56 -7.31 -97.19
C ARG A 601 57.49 -7.02 -96.01
N PRO A 602 58.15 -5.84 -95.97
CA PRO A 602 58.99 -5.46 -94.85
C PRO A 602 58.15 -5.26 -93.57
N PRO A 603 58.73 -5.49 -92.37
CA PRO A 603 58.05 -5.20 -91.11
C PRO A 603 57.70 -3.71 -91.03
N VAL A 604 56.54 -3.40 -90.46
CA VAL A 604 56.15 -2.01 -90.19
C VAL A 604 57.06 -1.38 -89.15
N ARG A 605 57.32 -0.08 -89.29
CA ARG A 605 58.08 0.68 -88.28
C ARG A 605 57.16 1.03 -87.12
N TRP A 606 57.44 0.43 -85.96
CA TRP A 606 56.79 0.77 -84.70
C TRP A 606 57.36 2.08 -84.17
N LEU A 607 56.48 3.02 -83.84
CA LEU A 607 56.86 4.34 -83.34
C LEU A 607 56.97 4.28 -81.81
N ASN A 608 58.12 4.69 -81.28
CA ASN A 608 58.30 4.94 -79.85
C ASN A 608 57.74 6.33 -79.48
N ASP A 609 57.44 6.56 -78.20
CA ASP A 609 56.76 7.79 -77.73
C ASP A 609 57.48 9.10 -78.10
N ASP A 610 58.80 9.07 -78.30
CA ASP A 610 59.59 10.24 -78.69
C ASP A 610 59.50 10.56 -80.20
N GLU A 611 59.33 9.56 -81.07
CA GLU A 611 59.16 9.75 -82.53
C GLU A 611 57.76 10.28 -82.87
N ARG A 612 56.77 10.02 -82.00
CA ARG A 612 55.38 10.49 -82.13
C ARG A 612 55.26 12.02 -82.08
N LYS A 613 56.17 12.71 -81.38
CA LYS A 613 56.12 14.18 -81.22
C LYS A 613 56.60 14.94 -82.47
N ASN A 614 57.48 14.35 -83.28
CA ASN A 614 58.08 15.02 -84.44
C ASN A 614 57.20 14.97 -85.71
N ASN A 615 56.40 13.92 -85.92
CA ASN A 615 55.50 13.82 -87.10
C ASN A 615 54.19 14.61 -86.96
N ARG A 616 53.98 15.33 -85.85
CA ARG A 616 52.78 16.16 -85.61
C ARG A 616 52.93 17.61 -86.11
N GLY A 617 54.05 17.92 -86.74
CA GLY A 617 54.47 19.28 -87.06
C GLY A 617 54.23 19.75 -88.50
N GLU A 618 53.26 19.24 -89.24
CA GLU A 618 52.89 19.82 -90.54
C GLU A 618 51.47 19.39 -90.97
N HIS A 619 50.46 19.98 -90.32
CA HIS A 619 49.19 20.42 -90.90
C HIS A 619 48.30 20.96 -89.76
N ALA A 620 48.10 22.27 -89.78
CA ALA A 620 47.36 23.03 -88.79
C ALA A 620 45.84 22.78 -88.88
N ALA A 621 45.16 22.81 -87.73
CA ALA A 621 43.96 23.62 -87.43
C ALA A 621 43.10 22.97 -86.35
N ASP A 622 42.71 23.81 -85.39
CA ASP A 622 41.54 23.77 -84.50
C ASP A 622 40.87 22.44 -84.16
N THR A 623 40.75 22.17 -82.85
CA THR A 623 39.44 22.26 -82.20
C THR A 623 39.56 22.17 -80.67
N SER A 624 38.71 22.97 -80.05
CA SER A 624 38.44 23.13 -78.62
C SER A 624 37.92 21.88 -77.91
N SER A 625 37.93 21.95 -76.56
CA SER A 625 36.92 21.41 -75.62
C SER A 625 36.68 19.89 -75.60
N VAL A 626 36.99 19.24 -74.47
CA VAL A 626 36.08 18.84 -73.37
C VAL A 626 36.94 18.60 -72.12
#